data_AF-A0A1H9JQP3-F1
#
_entry.id   AF-A0A1H9JQP3-F1
#
_cell.length_a   1.000
_cell.length_b   1.000
_cell.length_c   1.000
_cell.angle_alpha   90.00
_cell.angle_beta   90.00
_cell.angle_gamma   90.00
#
_symmetry.space_group_name_H-M   'P 1'
#
loop_
_entity.id
_entity.type
_entity.pdbx_description
1 polymer ?
#
loop_
_entity_poly.entity_id
_entity_poly.type
_entity_poly.pdbx_seq_one_letter_code
_entity_poly.pdbx_strand_id
1 'polypeptide(L)'
;MKIHKIYSHLNGEEYLMARRPALWVEIQSVIAKVDGLACKTKKSKEAKKFGATLYSPPALNKEFKDRFEECSPPWKKEEFSYYVCEDERTTRSVQNLPAIEQKRIIEDAGFEALSTSNETDFVKDRVAVEVQFGKYSFVAHDLYVKHLAFFAAGKIDVGVEILPMKSMSREMSSGPTFFEKDLSNILRQGRGIPGVPLVVIGVGP
;
A
#
# COMPACT_ATOMS: atom_id res chain seq x y z
N MET A 1 -15.15 2.47 -10.25
CA MET A 1 -15.57 2.42 -8.83
C MET A 1 -15.71 3.84 -8.30
N LYS A 2 -16.32 4.03 -7.12
CA LYS A 2 -16.47 5.34 -6.48
C LYS A 2 -15.55 5.47 -5.27
N ILE A 3 -15.00 6.68 -5.11
CA ILE A 3 -14.33 7.09 -3.89
C ILE A 3 -15.41 7.58 -2.91
N HIS A 4 -15.51 6.96 -1.74
CA HIS A 4 -16.47 7.35 -0.71
C HIS A 4 -15.84 8.17 0.40
N LYS A 5 -14.57 7.90 0.72
CA LYS A 5 -13.82 8.57 1.78
C LYS A 5 -12.36 8.70 1.39
N ILE A 6 -11.76 9.79 1.85
CA ILE A 6 -10.33 10.04 1.78
C ILE A 6 -9.90 10.49 3.18
N TYR A 7 -8.76 10.00 3.63
CA TYR A 7 -8.08 10.46 4.83
C TYR A 7 -6.66 10.87 4.47
N SER A 8 -6.34 12.15 4.71
CA SER A 8 -5.01 12.72 4.52
C SER A 8 -4.22 12.65 5.82
N HIS A 9 -3.22 11.78 5.86
CA HIS A 9 -2.29 11.66 6.98
C HIS A 9 -1.03 12.46 6.68
N LEU A 10 -0.62 13.30 7.65
CA LEU A 10 0.53 14.21 7.47
C LEU A 10 0.45 15.05 6.18
N ASN A 11 -0.76 15.48 5.83
CA ASN A 11 -1.07 16.29 4.65
C ASN A 11 -0.64 15.63 3.32
N GLY A 12 -0.72 14.30 3.22
CA GLY A 12 -0.36 13.55 2.01
C GLY A 12 -1.23 13.90 0.79
N GLU A 13 -2.53 14.14 0.99
CA GLU A 13 -3.43 14.53 -0.10
C GLU A 13 -3.09 15.93 -0.60
N GLU A 14 -2.84 16.86 0.31
CA GLU A 14 -2.44 18.23 0.00
C GLU A 14 -1.08 18.25 -0.72
N TYR A 15 -0.14 17.38 -0.34
CA TYR A 15 1.11 17.19 -1.07
C TYR A 15 0.84 16.74 -2.52
N LEU A 16 -0.02 15.75 -2.73
CA LEU A 16 -0.40 15.31 -4.08
C LEU A 16 -1.05 16.44 -4.87
N MET A 17 -2.01 17.17 -4.29
CA MET A 17 -2.68 18.29 -4.94
C MET A 17 -1.72 19.42 -5.32
N ALA A 18 -0.76 19.75 -4.46
CA ALA A 18 0.14 20.88 -4.67
C ALA A 18 1.40 20.55 -5.49
N ARG A 19 1.95 19.33 -5.34
CA ARG A 19 3.26 18.93 -5.90
C ARG A 19 3.18 17.86 -6.98
N ARG A 20 2.08 17.09 -7.02
CA ARG A 20 1.83 16.01 -7.98
C ARG A 20 0.38 16.00 -8.51
N PRO A 21 -0.21 17.16 -8.91
CA PRO A 21 -1.64 17.24 -9.22
C PRO A 21 -2.06 16.30 -10.36
N ALA A 22 -1.19 16.11 -11.35
CA ALA A 22 -1.44 15.19 -12.45
C ALA A 22 -1.57 13.73 -11.98
N LEU A 23 -0.71 13.28 -11.06
CA LEU A 23 -0.81 11.94 -10.48
C LEU A 23 -2.05 11.80 -9.62
N TRP A 24 -2.46 12.86 -8.90
CA TRP A 24 -3.67 12.81 -8.10
C TRP A 24 -4.91 12.55 -8.95
N VAL A 25 -5.05 13.33 -10.03
CA VAL A 25 -6.13 13.15 -11.02
C VAL A 25 -6.04 11.77 -11.68
N GLU A 26 -4.83 11.28 -11.99
CA GLU A 26 -4.63 9.96 -12.60
C GLU A 26 -5.10 8.83 -11.67
N ILE A 27 -4.73 8.85 -10.37
CA ILE A 27 -5.17 7.86 -9.38
C ILE A 27 -6.69 7.84 -9.27
N GLN A 28 -7.32 9.03 -9.18
CA GLN A 28 -8.78 9.15 -9.13
C GLN A 28 -9.42 8.61 -10.41
N SER A 29 -8.82 8.88 -11.58
CA SER A 29 -9.29 8.35 -12.86
C SER A 29 -9.16 6.84 -12.94
N VAL A 30 -8.08 6.24 -12.42
CA VAL A 30 -7.91 4.79 -12.37
C VAL A 30 -9.03 4.17 -11.53
N ILE A 31 -9.26 4.68 -10.32
CA ILE A 31 -10.34 4.19 -9.45
C ILE A 31 -11.71 4.30 -10.15
N ALA A 32 -11.96 5.41 -10.85
CA ALA A 32 -13.21 5.61 -11.58
C ALA A 32 -13.42 4.56 -12.68
N LYS A 33 -12.37 4.19 -13.41
CA LYS A 33 -12.40 3.24 -14.54
C LYS A 33 -12.57 1.77 -14.13
N VAL A 34 -12.21 1.39 -12.91
CA VAL A 34 -12.37 0.00 -12.42
C VAL A 34 -13.86 -0.39 -12.40
N ASP A 35 -14.24 -1.43 -13.15
CA ASP A 35 -15.59 -2.00 -13.07
C ASP A 35 -15.69 -3.01 -11.91
N GLY A 36 -16.05 -2.51 -10.73
CA GLY A 36 -16.18 -3.34 -9.54
C GLY A 36 -17.24 -4.44 -9.70
N LEU A 37 -18.34 -4.20 -10.43
CA LEU A 37 -19.42 -5.17 -10.60
C LEU A 37 -18.96 -6.36 -11.45
N ALA A 38 -18.17 -6.11 -12.49
CA ALA A 38 -17.54 -7.18 -13.28
C ALA A 38 -16.62 -8.07 -12.43
N CYS A 39 -16.07 -7.57 -11.32
CA CYS A 39 -15.26 -8.35 -10.38
C CYS A 39 -16.08 -9.16 -9.36
N LYS A 40 -17.42 -9.09 -9.37
CA LYS A 40 -18.32 -9.84 -8.48
C LYS A 40 -18.55 -11.26 -8.97
N THR A 41 -17.48 -12.05 -9.01
CA THR A 41 -17.44 -13.37 -9.67
C THR A 41 -17.31 -14.55 -8.70
N LYS A 42 -16.98 -14.30 -7.42
CA LYS A 42 -16.65 -15.37 -6.48
C LYS A 42 -17.91 -16.04 -5.93
N LYS A 43 -18.06 -17.34 -6.14
CA LYS A 43 -19.07 -18.15 -5.44
C LYS A 43 -18.57 -18.53 -4.04
N SER A 44 -19.32 -18.12 -3.02
CA SER A 44 -18.94 -18.34 -1.62
C SER A 44 -19.20 -19.78 -1.16
N LYS A 45 -18.22 -20.33 -0.44
CA LYS A 45 -18.29 -21.63 0.26
C LYS A 45 -18.37 -21.47 1.78
N GLU A 46 -18.45 -20.24 2.29
CA GLU A 46 -18.52 -19.97 3.73
C GLU A 46 -19.93 -20.25 4.25
N ALA A 47 -20.07 -20.94 5.39
CA ALA A 47 -21.36 -21.36 5.93
C ALA A 47 -22.39 -20.22 6.02
N LYS A 48 -21.98 -19.03 6.47
CA LYS A 48 -22.86 -17.85 6.62
C LYS A 48 -23.26 -17.19 5.30
N LYS A 49 -22.58 -17.49 4.19
CA LYS A 49 -22.77 -16.87 2.87
C LYS A 49 -22.79 -17.91 1.77
N PHE A 50 -23.20 -19.14 2.04
CA PHE A 50 -23.06 -20.24 1.10
C PHE A 50 -23.87 -19.97 -0.18
N GLY A 51 -23.24 -20.14 -1.35
CA GLY A 51 -23.89 -19.91 -2.65
C GLY A 51 -24.00 -18.44 -3.10
N ALA A 52 -23.73 -17.47 -2.21
CA ALA A 52 -23.74 -16.06 -2.58
C ALA A 52 -22.63 -15.73 -3.60
N THR A 53 -22.91 -14.79 -4.50
CA THR A 53 -21.92 -14.26 -5.43
C THR A 53 -21.31 -12.99 -4.84
N LEU A 54 -20.00 -13.03 -4.57
CA LEU A 54 -19.25 -12.02 -3.83
C LEU A 54 -18.20 -11.37 -4.73
N TYR A 55 -17.71 -10.20 -4.32
CA TYR A 55 -16.54 -9.58 -4.92
C TYR A 55 -15.32 -10.48 -4.73
N SER A 56 -14.57 -10.68 -5.81
CA SER A 56 -13.35 -11.49 -5.83
C SER A 56 -12.13 -10.58 -5.65
N PRO A 57 -11.40 -10.66 -4.51
CA PRO A 57 -10.19 -9.87 -4.32
C PRO A 57 -9.16 -10.08 -5.44
N PRO A 58 -8.87 -11.31 -5.92
CA PRO A 58 -7.98 -11.49 -7.06
C PRO A 58 -8.45 -10.79 -8.34
N ALA A 59 -9.77 -10.75 -8.61
CA ALA A 59 -10.30 -10.07 -9.78
C ALA A 59 -10.19 -8.54 -9.65
N LEU A 60 -10.46 -8.00 -8.46
CA LEU A 60 -10.29 -6.58 -8.16
C LEU A 60 -8.81 -6.17 -8.29
N ASN A 61 -7.90 -6.92 -7.67
CA ASN A 61 -6.47 -6.64 -7.74
C ASN A 61 -5.98 -6.67 -9.20
N LYS A 62 -6.45 -7.64 -10.00
CA LYS A 62 -6.12 -7.71 -11.43
C LYS A 62 -6.65 -6.50 -12.19
N GLU A 63 -7.91 -6.13 -12.00
CA GLU A 63 -8.51 -4.98 -12.69
C GLU A 63 -7.76 -3.68 -12.36
N PHE A 64 -7.46 -3.43 -11.07
CA PHE A 64 -6.63 -2.28 -10.68
C PHE A 64 -5.25 -2.31 -11.31
N LYS A 65 -4.59 -3.47 -11.31
CA LYS A 65 -3.28 -3.64 -11.95
C LYS A 65 -3.33 -3.28 -13.44
N ASP A 66 -4.30 -3.83 -14.17
CA ASP A 66 -4.46 -3.54 -15.59
C ASP A 66 -4.67 -2.02 -15.82
N ARG A 67 -5.49 -1.35 -15.00
CA ARG A 67 -5.73 0.11 -15.12
C ARG A 67 -4.50 0.96 -14.81
N PHE A 68 -3.69 0.55 -13.83
CA PHE A 68 -2.44 1.24 -13.50
C PHE A 68 -1.36 1.03 -14.59
N GLU A 69 -1.33 -0.15 -15.20
CA GLU A 69 -0.45 -0.46 -16.34
C GLU A 69 -0.88 0.24 -17.64
N GLU A 70 -2.17 0.59 -17.80
CA GLU A 70 -2.69 1.38 -18.93
C GLU A 70 -2.29 2.87 -18.88
N CYS A 71 -1.78 3.37 -17.74
CA CYS A 71 -1.38 4.77 -17.61
C CYS A 71 -0.11 5.09 -18.42
N SER A 72 0.14 6.38 -18.70
CA SER A 72 1.31 6.81 -19.47
C SER A 72 2.12 7.88 -18.72
N PRO A 73 3.40 7.61 -18.36
CA PRO A 73 4.01 6.28 -18.33
C PRO A 73 3.26 5.33 -17.38
N PRO A 74 3.41 4.00 -17.54
CA PRO A 74 2.74 3.04 -16.68
C PRO A 74 3.28 3.14 -15.26
N TRP A 75 2.40 2.90 -14.28
CA TRP A 75 2.83 2.65 -12.92
C TRP A 75 3.51 1.29 -12.88
N LYS A 76 4.63 1.20 -12.17
CA LYS A 76 5.45 -0.01 -12.16
C LYS A 76 5.66 -0.51 -10.76
N LYS A 77 5.74 -1.83 -10.65
CA LYS A 77 6.28 -2.48 -9.48
C LYS A 77 7.69 -2.00 -9.23
N GLU A 78 7.99 -1.68 -7.97
CA GLU A 78 9.34 -1.34 -7.53
C GLU A 78 9.74 -2.23 -6.36
N GLU A 79 10.99 -2.69 -6.37
CA GLU A 79 11.60 -3.46 -5.30
C GLU A 79 12.97 -2.86 -5.02
N PHE A 80 13.36 -2.82 -3.76
CA PHE A 80 14.75 -2.56 -3.39
C PHE A 80 15.21 -3.52 -2.32
N SER A 81 16.45 -3.98 -2.47
CA SER A 81 17.12 -4.84 -1.50
C SER A 81 17.92 -4.02 -0.50
N TYR A 82 18.04 -4.54 0.72
CA TYR A 82 18.81 -3.96 1.81
C TYR A 82 19.34 -5.10 2.70
N TYR A 83 20.29 -4.79 3.58
CA TYR A 83 20.92 -5.75 4.47
C TYR A 83 20.55 -5.46 5.93
N VAL A 84 20.33 -6.52 6.69
CA VAL A 84 20.02 -6.49 8.13
C VAL A 84 21.00 -7.36 8.91
N CYS A 85 21.11 -7.11 10.22
CA CYS A 85 21.87 -7.93 11.17
C CYS A 85 21.19 -7.91 12.54
N GLU A 86 21.70 -8.72 13.48
CA GLU A 86 21.18 -8.83 14.84
C GLU A 86 21.57 -7.66 15.77
N ASP A 87 22.52 -6.80 15.37
CA ASP A 87 23.00 -5.68 16.20
C ASP A 87 22.23 -4.38 15.97
N GLU A 88 21.68 -3.81 17.04
CA GLU A 88 20.88 -2.59 17.00
C GLU A 88 21.71 -1.39 16.53
N ARG A 89 22.94 -1.23 17.06
CA ARG A 89 23.76 -0.04 16.79
C ARG A 89 24.20 0.00 15.33
N THR A 90 24.61 -1.15 14.80
CA THR A 90 24.99 -1.33 13.40
C THR A 90 23.78 -1.13 12.50
N THR A 91 22.63 -1.73 12.83
CA THR A 91 21.37 -1.53 12.06
C THR A 91 20.99 -0.04 11.97
N ARG A 92 21.09 0.70 13.08
CA ARG A 92 20.80 2.15 13.09
C ARG A 92 21.79 2.97 12.24
N SER A 93 23.06 2.56 12.15
CA SER A 93 24.08 3.29 11.40
C SER A 93 23.96 3.10 9.89
N VAL A 94 23.40 1.96 9.45
CA VAL A 94 23.31 1.60 8.02
C VAL A 94 21.97 1.90 7.35
N GLN A 95 20.90 2.17 8.12
CA GLN A 95 19.51 2.25 7.62
C GLN A 95 19.28 3.12 6.36
N ASN A 96 20.04 4.20 6.19
CA ASN A 96 19.88 5.16 5.09
C ASN A 96 20.99 5.07 4.03
N LEU A 97 21.85 4.04 4.12
CA LEU A 97 22.97 3.85 3.19
C LEU A 97 22.56 2.94 2.01
N PRO A 98 23.23 3.02 0.86
CA PRO A 98 23.06 2.06 -0.22
C PRO A 98 23.37 0.62 0.22
N ALA A 99 22.68 -0.37 -0.32
CA ALA A 99 22.80 -1.79 0.09
C ALA A 99 24.25 -2.32 0.12
N ILE A 100 25.09 -1.88 -0.82
CA ILE A 100 26.51 -2.26 -0.86
C ILE A 100 27.26 -1.75 0.38
N GLU A 101 26.98 -0.52 0.81
CA GLU A 101 27.59 0.06 2.02
C GLU A 101 27.03 -0.56 3.30
N GLN A 102 25.72 -0.85 3.32
CA GLN A 102 25.09 -1.56 4.44
C GLN A 102 25.78 -2.90 4.68
N LYS A 103 25.91 -3.72 3.63
CA LYS A 103 26.59 -5.02 3.68
C LYS A 103 28.01 -4.87 4.24
N ARG A 104 28.79 -3.97 3.65
CA ARG A 104 30.19 -3.75 4.05
C ARG A 104 30.31 -3.37 5.53
N ILE A 105 29.50 -2.42 6.01
CA ILE A 105 29.57 -1.95 7.40
C ILE A 105 29.14 -3.04 8.39
N ILE A 106 28.15 -3.85 8.03
CA ILE A 106 27.72 -5.00 8.85
C ILE A 106 28.83 -6.04 8.95
N GLU A 107 29.44 -6.41 7.82
CA GLU A 107 30.53 -7.39 7.77
C GLU A 107 31.80 -6.87 8.48
N ASP A 108 32.16 -5.59 8.29
CA ASP A 108 33.29 -4.94 8.97
C ASP A 108 33.09 -4.87 10.50
N ALA A 109 31.84 -4.84 10.98
CA ALA A 109 31.49 -4.90 12.39
C ALA A 109 31.51 -6.35 12.96
N GLY A 110 31.77 -7.35 12.13
CA GLY A 110 31.86 -8.76 12.52
C GLY A 110 30.53 -9.52 12.56
N PHE A 111 29.47 -8.97 11.97
CA PHE A 111 28.14 -9.59 11.90
C PHE A 111 27.85 -10.20 10.52
N GLU A 112 26.89 -11.13 10.45
CA GLU A 112 26.39 -11.66 9.18
C GLU A 112 25.44 -10.66 8.52
N ALA A 113 25.75 -10.25 7.28
CA ALA A 113 24.88 -9.39 6.50
C ALA A 113 23.81 -10.21 5.76
N LEU A 114 22.57 -10.19 6.28
CA LEU A 114 21.43 -10.91 5.71
C LEU A 114 20.70 -10.03 4.68
N SER A 115 20.65 -10.47 3.43
CA SER A 115 19.93 -9.76 2.37
C SER A 115 18.42 -9.96 2.51
N THR A 116 17.66 -8.88 2.37
CA THR A 116 16.19 -8.88 2.31
C THR A 116 15.71 -7.76 1.36
N SER A 117 14.40 -7.67 1.10
CA SER A 117 13.84 -6.64 0.24
C SER A 117 12.47 -6.15 0.70
N ASN A 118 12.11 -4.96 0.22
CA ASN A 118 10.75 -4.45 0.25
C ASN A 118 10.30 -4.19 -1.19
N GLU A 119 9.05 -4.49 -1.46
CA GLU A 119 8.45 -4.45 -2.78
C GLU A 119 7.12 -3.73 -2.71
N THR A 120 6.78 -2.84 -3.64
CA THR A 120 5.47 -2.18 -3.72
C THR A 120 4.89 -2.31 -5.13
N ASP A 121 3.57 -2.40 -5.21
CA ASP A 121 2.89 -2.79 -6.45
C ASP A 121 2.97 -1.72 -7.55
N PHE A 122 2.80 -0.44 -7.19
CA PHE A 122 2.68 0.66 -8.15
C PHE A 122 3.46 1.90 -7.68
N VAL A 123 4.57 2.22 -8.36
CA VAL A 123 5.33 3.46 -8.15
C VAL A 123 5.38 4.28 -9.43
N LYS A 124 5.20 5.60 -9.27
CA LYS A 124 5.40 6.60 -10.32
C LYS A 124 5.75 7.95 -9.68
N ASP A 125 6.80 8.61 -10.18
CA ASP A 125 7.31 9.92 -9.74
C ASP A 125 7.29 10.14 -8.21
N ARG A 126 7.84 9.15 -7.49
CA ARG A 126 7.98 9.14 -6.01
C ARG A 126 6.65 9.07 -5.25
N VAL A 127 5.60 8.57 -5.88
CA VAL A 127 4.33 8.19 -5.23
C VAL A 127 4.20 6.67 -5.32
N ALA A 128 3.93 6.01 -4.18
CA ALA A 128 3.56 4.60 -4.17
C ALA A 128 2.05 4.44 -3.95
N VAL A 129 1.43 3.50 -4.67
CA VAL A 129 0.04 3.10 -4.47
C VAL A 129 0.02 1.61 -4.14
N GLU A 130 -0.68 1.25 -3.07
CA GLU A 130 -1.01 -0.11 -2.69
C GLU A 130 -2.52 -0.31 -2.77
N VAL A 131 -2.95 -1.44 -3.33
CA VAL A 131 -4.36 -1.80 -3.50
C VAL A 131 -4.65 -3.04 -2.67
N GLN A 132 -5.34 -2.86 -1.53
CA GLN A 132 -5.46 -3.92 -0.54
C GLN A 132 -6.92 -4.38 -0.32
N PHE A 133 -7.31 -5.39 -1.09
CA PHE A 133 -8.56 -6.15 -0.93
C PHE A 133 -8.36 -7.50 -0.20
N GLY A 134 -7.14 -7.76 0.27
CA GLY A 134 -6.73 -8.97 0.97
C GLY A 134 -6.84 -8.88 2.50
N LYS A 135 -6.22 -9.84 3.20
CA LYS A 135 -6.34 -10.01 4.65
C LYS A 135 -5.81 -8.78 5.41
N TYR A 136 -6.45 -8.49 6.54
CA TYR A 136 -6.09 -7.36 7.41
C TYR A 136 -4.62 -7.31 7.87
N SER A 137 -3.93 -8.45 7.94
CA SER A 137 -2.51 -8.51 8.34
C SER A 137 -1.60 -7.81 7.33
N PHE A 138 -2.01 -7.76 6.06
CA PHE A 138 -1.22 -7.13 5.00
C PHE A 138 -1.30 -5.61 5.07
N VAL A 139 -2.47 -5.01 5.34
CA VAL A 139 -2.56 -3.53 5.46
C VAL A 139 -1.67 -2.97 6.56
N ALA A 140 -1.60 -3.63 7.71
CA ALA A 140 -0.72 -3.18 8.78
C ALA A 140 0.76 -3.21 8.32
N HIS A 141 1.13 -4.23 7.55
CA HIS A 141 2.46 -4.30 6.96
C HIS A 141 2.66 -3.19 5.90
N ASP A 142 1.67 -2.94 5.05
CA ASP A 142 1.74 -1.90 4.01
C ASP A 142 1.91 -0.49 4.63
N LEU A 143 1.05 -0.13 5.58
CA LEU A 143 1.04 1.18 6.26
C LEU A 143 2.28 1.44 7.13
N TYR A 144 2.76 0.42 7.88
CA TYR A 144 3.79 0.62 8.90
C TYR A 144 5.18 0.10 8.52
N VAL A 145 5.28 -0.75 7.50
CA VAL A 145 6.56 -1.30 7.04
C VAL A 145 6.87 -0.82 5.63
N LYS A 146 6.03 -1.12 4.64
CA LYS A 146 6.37 -0.88 3.22
C LYS A 146 6.46 0.60 2.89
N HIS A 147 5.40 1.38 3.11
CA HIS A 147 5.42 2.82 2.81
C HIS A 147 6.54 3.54 3.57
N LEU A 148 6.77 3.17 4.83
CA LEU A 148 7.84 3.74 5.64
C LEU A 148 9.23 3.37 5.09
N ALA A 149 9.44 2.12 4.68
CA ALA A 149 10.72 1.68 4.13
C ALA A 149 11.05 2.38 2.81
N PHE A 150 10.07 2.51 1.90
CA PHE A 150 10.24 3.26 0.66
C PHE A 150 10.47 4.75 0.92
N PHE A 151 9.80 5.34 1.90
CA PHE A 151 9.99 6.74 2.27
C PHE A 151 11.38 6.99 2.88
N ALA A 152 11.81 6.15 3.82
CA ALA A 152 13.12 6.24 4.46
C ALA A 152 14.27 6.00 3.47
N ALA A 153 14.10 5.08 2.51
CA ALA A 153 15.04 4.87 1.41
C ALA A 153 15.03 6.01 0.37
N GLY A 154 14.24 7.05 0.59
CA GLY A 154 14.13 8.19 -0.32
C GLY A 154 13.53 7.81 -1.68
N LYS A 155 12.75 6.73 -1.77
CA LYS A 155 12.12 6.26 -3.01
C LYS A 155 10.77 6.93 -3.27
N ILE A 156 10.02 7.24 -2.21
CA ILE A 156 8.74 7.94 -2.28
C ILE A 156 8.71 9.16 -1.36
N ASP A 157 7.80 10.09 -1.66
CA ASP A 157 7.49 11.24 -0.81
C ASP A 157 6.12 11.07 -0.13
N VAL A 158 5.24 10.23 -0.71
CA VAL A 158 3.89 9.95 -0.21
C VAL A 158 3.44 8.54 -0.64
N GLY A 159 2.79 7.84 0.28
CA GLY A 159 2.10 6.57 0.00
C GLY A 159 0.60 6.76 -0.16
N VAL A 160 -0.03 5.91 -0.96
CA VAL A 160 -1.48 5.87 -1.17
C VAL A 160 -1.97 4.46 -0.92
N GLU A 161 -3.01 4.32 -0.10
CA GLU A 161 -3.58 3.04 0.28
C GLU A 161 -5.05 2.99 -0.16
N ILE A 162 -5.38 2.11 -1.11
CA ILE A 162 -6.75 1.94 -1.62
C ILE A 162 -7.40 0.74 -0.93
N LEU A 163 -8.44 1.00 -0.15
CA LEU A 163 -9.14 0.01 0.68
C LEU A 163 -10.64 -0.05 0.35
N PRO A 164 -11.30 -1.22 0.48
CA PRO A 164 -12.74 -1.29 0.39
C PRO A 164 -13.40 -0.59 1.59
N MET A 165 -14.48 0.14 1.38
CA MET A 165 -15.39 0.54 2.45
C MET A 165 -16.01 -0.68 3.12
N LYS A 166 -16.48 -0.57 4.37
CA LYS A 166 -17.16 -1.67 5.07
C LYS A 166 -18.40 -2.16 4.32
N SER A 167 -19.11 -1.27 3.63
CA SER A 167 -20.24 -1.63 2.76
C SER A 167 -19.83 -2.65 1.70
N MET A 168 -18.72 -2.41 1.01
CA MET A 168 -18.19 -3.32 -0.01
C MET A 168 -17.59 -4.59 0.60
N SER A 169 -16.80 -4.50 1.67
CA SER A 169 -16.16 -5.69 2.26
C SER A 169 -17.16 -6.69 2.86
N ARG A 170 -18.37 -6.24 3.22
CA ARG A 170 -19.49 -7.14 3.57
C ARG A 170 -19.94 -8.02 2.40
N GLU A 171 -19.70 -7.60 1.17
CA GLU A 171 -19.96 -8.36 -0.05
C GLU A 171 -18.72 -9.10 -0.58
N MET A 172 -17.66 -9.21 0.24
CA MET A 172 -16.49 -10.04 0.01
C MET A 172 -16.49 -11.27 0.93
N SER A 173 -15.53 -12.18 0.74
CA SER A 173 -15.25 -13.23 1.73
C SER A 173 -14.91 -12.66 3.10
N SER A 174 -14.96 -13.47 4.15
CA SER A 174 -14.42 -13.07 5.46
C SER A 174 -12.89 -12.95 5.44
N GLY A 175 -12.34 -12.03 6.24
CA GLY A 175 -10.89 -11.83 6.38
C GLY A 175 -10.32 -10.54 5.76
N PRO A 176 -10.85 -10.01 4.64
CA PRO A 176 -10.44 -8.72 4.12
C PRO A 176 -10.62 -7.59 5.12
N THR A 177 -9.73 -6.62 5.01
CA THR A 177 -9.81 -5.39 5.78
C THR A 177 -10.90 -4.44 5.26
N PHE A 178 -10.99 -3.25 5.84
CA PHE A 178 -11.83 -2.17 5.33
C PHE A 178 -11.37 -0.80 5.85
N PHE A 179 -11.64 0.24 5.07
CA PHE A 179 -11.25 1.63 5.34
C PHE A 179 -11.47 2.05 6.80
N GLU A 180 -12.66 1.83 7.36
CA GLU A 180 -13.00 2.28 8.70
C GLU A 180 -12.14 1.63 9.79
N LYS A 181 -11.72 0.37 9.58
CA LYS A 181 -10.83 -0.34 10.51
C LYS A 181 -9.44 0.26 10.47
N ASP A 182 -8.88 0.45 9.28
CA ASP A 182 -7.50 0.90 9.13
C ASP A 182 -7.32 2.39 9.42
N LEU A 183 -8.33 3.21 9.15
CA LEU A 183 -8.41 4.56 9.66
C LEU A 183 -8.31 4.57 11.20
N SER A 184 -9.10 3.72 11.87
CA SER A 184 -9.01 3.57 13.33
C SER A 184 -7.64 3.08 13.77
N ASN A 185 -6.99 2.17 13.03
CA ASN A 185 -5.65 1.68 13.36
C ASN A 185 -4.61 2.80 13.30
N ILE A 186 -4.65 3.66 12.27
CA ILE A 186 -3.77 4.82 12.13
C ILE A 186 -4.01 5.83 13.25
N LEU A 187 -5.27 6.26 13.44
CA LEU A 187 -5.60 7.28 14.43
C LEU A 187 -5.26 6.86 15.87
N ARG A 188 -5.34 5.56 16.19
CA ARG A 188 -4.99 5.03 17.51
C ARG A 188 -3.49 5.06 17.82
N GLN A 189 -2.62 5.16 16.82
CA GLN A 189 -1.18 5.34 17.06
C GLN A 189 -0.84 6.73 17.59
N GLY A 190 -1.74 7.70 17.39
CA GLY A 190 -1.50 9.10 17.72
C GLY A 190 -1.02 9.92 16.52
N ARG A 191 -0.88 11.23 16.74
CA ARG A 191 -0.54 12.18 15.66
C ARG A 191 0.87 11.92 15.15
N GLY A 192 1.01 11.94 13.82
CA GLY A 192 2.29 11.80 13.13
C GLY A 192 2.84 10.39 13.03
N ILE A 193 2.06 9.37 13.41
CA ILE A 193 2.43 7.96 13.26
C ILE A 193 1.47 7.30 12.24
N PRO A 194 1.98 6.61 11.20
CA PRO A 194 3.40 6.42 10.88
C PRO A 194 4.08 7.70 10.37
N GLY A 195 5.41 7.76 10.44
CA GLY A 195 6.22 8.94 10.07
C GLY A 195 6.37 9.19 8.56
N VAL A 196 5.42 8.70 7.75
CA VAL A 196 5.38 8.85 6.29
C VAL A 196 4.05 9.50 5.90
N PRO A 197 4.03 10.50 4.99
CA PRO A 197 2.77 11.04 4.45
C PRO A 197 1.96 9.96 3.72
N LEU A 198 0.67 9.85 4.04
CA LEU A 198 -0.22 8.85 3.45
C LEU A 198 -1.54 9.45 2.99
N VAL A 199 -2.12 8.86 1.95
CA VAL A 199 -3.50 9.08 1.53
C VAL A 199 -4.24 7.76 1.56
N VAL A 200 -5.19 7.61 2.47
CA VAL A 200 -6.02 6.40 2.57
C VAL A 200 -7.34 6.65 1.87
N ILE A 201 -7.67 5.82 0.88
CA ILE A 201 -8.84 5.98 0.01
C ILE A 201 -9.79 4.82 0.22
N GLY A 202 -11.00 5.12 0.70
CA GLY A 202 -12.10 4.16 0.84
C GLY A 202 -12.94 4.09 -0.43
N VAL A 203 -12.95 2.94 -1.11
CA VAL A 203 -13.65 2.72 -2.37
C VAL A 203 -14.84 1.75 -2.26
N GLY A 204 -15.77 1.86 -3.19
CA GLY A 204 -16.94 1.00 -3.32
C GLY A 204 -17.54 1.05 -4.73
N PRO A 205 -18.53 0.17 -5.04
CA PRO A 205 -19.30 0.23 -6.28
C PRO A 205 -20.06 1.56 -6.48
#